data_AF-B3S7I6-F1
#
_entry.id   AF-B3S7I6-F1
#
_cell.length_a   1.000
_cell.length_b   1.000
_cell.length_c   1.000
_cell.angle_alpha   90.00
_cell.angle_beta   90.00
_cell.angle_gamma   90.00
#
_symmetry.space_group_name_H-M   'P 1'
#
loop_
_entity.id
_entity.type
_entity.pdbx_description
1 polymer ?
#
loop_
_entity_poly.entity_id
_entity_poly.type
_entity_poly.pdbx_seq_one_letter_code
_entity_poly.pdbx_strand_id
1 'polypeptide(L)'
;NAFMLFMKEMRPAIANESGLKESAAINKKLGEQWHSLDKEEQQKYYDLAHEERTSHMKKYPNWSARDNYARRSRKKKKRKDKMQADSGTKCRARYGIENTAKWCKPCRSVYGESKEISFAYWK
;
A
#
# COMPACT_ATOMS: atom_id res chain seq x y z
N ASN A 1 -11.83 12.16 14.49
CA ASN A 1 -10.53 12.82 14.70
C ASN A 1 -10.60 14.17 14.03
N ALA A 2 -10.34 15.26 14.74
CA ALA A 2 -10.52 16.64 14.27
C ALA A 2 -9.62 16.98 13.08
N PHE A 3 -8.33 16.70 13.19
CA PHE A 3 -7.36 16.97 12.13
C PHE A 3 -7.69 16.26 10.80
N MET A 4 -8.28 15.06 10.86
CA MET A 4 -8.68 14.33 9.64
C MET A 4 -9.83 15.02 8.89
N LEU A 5 -10.71 15.73 9.60
CA LEU A 5 -11.79 16.52 9.00
C LEU A 5 -11.24 17.79 8.38
N PHE A 6 -10.38 18.50 9.12
CA PHE A 6 -9.65 19.67 8.59
C PHE A 6 -8.87 19.34 7.31
N MET A 7 -8.10 18.26 7.32
CA MET A 7 -7.38 17.81 6.13
C MET A 7 -8.32 17.48 4.96
N LYS A 8 -9.51 16.92 5.22
CA LYS A 8 -10.46 16.58 4.15
C LYS A 8 -10.86 17.83 3.36
N GLU A 9 -11.00 18.97 4.04
CA GLU A 9 -11.40 20.24 3.44
C GLU A 9 -10.21 21.00 2.85
N MET A 10 -9.10 21.12 3.59
CA MET A 10 -7.98 21.99 3.20
C MET A 10 -6.98 21.33 2.26
N ARG A 11 -6.87 19.99 2.26
CA ARG A 11 -5.90 19.29 1.40
C ARG A 11 -6.05 19.59 -0.10
N PRO A 12 -7.25 19.64 -0.71
CA PRO A 12 -7.38 20.03 -2.12
C PRO A 12 -7.00 21.49 -2.35
N ALA A 13 -7.34 22.41 -1.43
CA ALA A 13 -6.96 23.82 -1.54
C ALA A 13 -5.43 23.99 -1.53
N ILE A 14 -4.74 23.39 -0.56
CA ILE A 14 -3.27 23.45 -0.45
C ILE A 14 -2.59 22.75 -1.63
N ALA A 15 -3.13 21.62 -2.10
CA ALA A 15 -2.58 20.93 -3.27
C ALA A 15 -2.66 21.81 -4.53
N ASN A 16 -3.76 22.54 -4.71
CA ASN A 16 -3.94 23.46 -5.83
C ASN A 16 -3.06 24.70 -5.71
N GLU A 17 -3.03 25.35 -4.55
CA GLU A 17 -2.25 26.58 -4.31
C GLU A 17 -0.74 26.35 -4.37
N SER A 18 -0.27 25.25 -3.80
CA SER A 18 1.17 24.96 -3.74
C SER A 18 1.70 24.20 -4.96
N GLY A 19 0.83 23.68 -5.82
CA GLY A 19 1.20 22.82 -6.95
C GLY A 19 1.86 21.49 -6.56
N LEU A 20 1.87 21.15 -5.26
CA LEU A 20 2.50 19.95 -4.75
C LEU A 20 1.67 18.71 -5.10
N LYS A 21 2.32 17.68 -5.62
CA LYS A 21 1.71 16.38 -5.90
C LYS A 21 2.03 15.35 -4.82
N GLU A 22 3.14 15.51 -4.09
CA GLU A 22 3.49 14.60 -2.99
C GLU A 22 2.62 14.81 -1.75
N SER A 23 1.92 13.73 -1.37
CA SER A 23 1.09 13.69 -0.16
C SER A 23 1.87 14.01 1.11
N ALA A 24 3.14 13.58 1.21
CA ALA A 24 3.96 13.83 2.39
C ALA A 24 4.24 15.33 2.60
N ALA A 25 4.54 16.05 1.52
CA ALA A 25 4.80 17.50 1.57
C ALA A 25 3.53 18.28 1.91
N ILE A 26 2.39 17.90 1.32
CA ILE A 26 1.09 18.51 1.63
C ILE A 26 0.71 18.27 3.10
N ASN A 27 0.91 17.05 3.62
CA ASN A 27 0.58 16.73 5.01
C ASN A 27 1.47 17.48 6.01
N LYS A 28 2.72 17.81 5.63
CA LYS A 28 3.59 18.66 6.45
C LYS A 28 3.00 20.07 6.60
N LYS A 29 2.63 20.70 5.47
CA LYS A 29 1.98 22.03 5.46
C LYS A 29 0.65 22.04 6.22
N LEU A 30 -0.15 20.98 6.08
CA LEU A 30 -1.42 20.84 6.81
C LEU A 30 -1.21 20.76 8.33
N GLY A 31 -0.17 20.06 8.77
CA GLY A 31 0.17 19.98 10.20
C GLY A 31 0.56 21.34 10.76
N GLU A 32 1.37 22.10 10.01
CA GLU A 32 1.77 23.46 10.38
C GLU A 32 0.53 24.38 10.47
N GLN A 33 -0.32 24.41 9.44
CA GLN A 33 -1.54 25.22 9.45
C GLN A 33 -2.50 24.84 10.58
N TRP A 34 -2.70 23.55 10.84
CA TRP A 34 -3.57 23.09 11.93
C TRP A 34 -3.14 23.66 13.30
N HIS A 35 -1.83 23.72 13.54
CA HIS A 35 -1.31 24.30 14.78
C HIS A 35 -1.33 25.83 14.80
N SER A 36 -1.43 26.47 13.64
CA SER A 36 -1.60 27.93 13.51
C SER A 36 -3.05 28.39 13.61
N LEU A 37 -4.04 27.49 13.50
CA LEU A 37 -5.46 27.84 13.65
C LEU A 37 -5.78 28.31 15.07
N ASP A 38 -6.76 29.21 15.17
CA ASP A 38 -7.27 29.64 16.47
C ASP A 38 -8.01 28.51 17.19
N LYS A 39 -8.08 28.61 18.52
CA LYS A 39 -8.73 27.59 19.35
C LYS A 39 -10.20 27.41 18.99
N GLU A 40 -10.90 28.48 18.64
CA GLU A 40 -12.31 28.42 18.23
C GLU A 40 -12.48 27.64 16.91
N GLU A 41 -11.59 27.87 15.95
CA GLU A 41 -11.59 27.15 14.68
C GLU A 41 -11.25 25.67 14.88
N GLN A 42 -10.25 25.37 15.72
CA GLN A 42 -9.94 23.99 16.09
C GLN A 42 -11.13 23.33 16.79
N GLN A 43 -11.82 24.05 17.67
CA GLN A 43 -12.97 23.55 18.44
C GLN A 43 -14.10 23.08 17.53
N LYS A 44 -14.41 23.83 16.47
CA LYS A 44 -15.37 23.40 15.43
C LYS A 44 -15.07 21.99 14.91
N TYR A 45 -13.81 21.67 14.61
CA TYR A 45 -13.43 20.34 14.14
C TYR A 45 -13.42 19.27 15.24
N TYR A 46 -13.17 19.65 16.49
CA TYR A 46 -13.31 18.74 17.63
C TYR A 46 -14.77 18.33 17.84
N ASP A 47 -15.70 19.28 17.76
CA ASP A 47 -17.13 19.04 17.91
C ASP A 47 -17.63 18.12 16.79
N LEU A 48 -17.30 18.43 15.53
CA LEU A 48 -17.61 17.57 14.39
C LEU A 48 -17.01 16.17 14.52
N ALA A 49 -15.77 16.07 15.01
CA ALA A 49 -15.13 14.77 15.24
C ALA A 49 -15.81 13.96 16.35
N HIS A 50 -16.37 14.62 17.35
CA HIS A 50 -17.13 14.00 18.42
C HIS A 50 -18.49 13.52 17.93
N GLU A 51 -19.20 14.32 17.14
CA GLU A 51 -20.45 13.95 16.49
C GLU A 51 -20.27 12.73 15.57
N GLU A 52 -19.27 12.75 14.70
CA GLU A 52 -18.96 11.62 13.81
C GLU A 52 -18.64 10.34 14.59
N ARG A 53 -17.88 10.46 15.69
CA ARG A 53 -17.58 9.32 16.56
C ARG A 53 -18.87 8.76 17.18
N THR A 54 -19.73 9.64 17.68
CA THR A 54 -20.99 9.27 18.34
C THR A 54 -21.96 8.61 17.36
N SER A 55 -22.11 9.23 16.18
CA SER A 55 -22.90 8.71 15.05
C SER A 55 -22.42 7.34 14.61
N HIS A 56 -21.10 7.16 14.46
CA HIS A 56 -20.50 5.88 14.08
C HIS A 56 -20.75 4.79 15.13
N MET A 57 -20.57 5.09 16.42
CA MET A 57 -20.86 4.14 17.49
C MET A 57 -22.34 3.72 17.49
N LYS A 58 -23.27 4.65 17.26
CA LYS A 58 -24.71 4.35 17.19
C LYS A 58 -25.07 3.49 15.98
N LYS A 59 -24.51 3.79 14.81
CA LYS A 59 -24.78 3.06 13.56
C LYS A 59 -24.13 1.66 13.55
N TYR A 60 -22.99 1.52 14.23
CA TYR A 60 -22.21 0.29 14.26
C TYR A 60 -21.89 -0.13 15.70
N PRO A 61 -22.88 -0.64 16.46
CA PRO A 61 -22.71 -0.98 17.87
C PRO A 61 -21.64 -2.04 18.15
N ASN A 62 -21.32 -2.88 17.15
CA ASN A 62 -20.30 -3.93 17.24
C ASN A 62 -18.97 -3.55 16.53
N TRP A 63 -18.75 -2.26 16.27
CA TRP A 63 -17.53 -1.81 15.58
C TRP A 63 -16.31 -1.84 16.51
N SER A 64 -15.37 -2.73 16.20
CA SER A 64 -14.06 -2.79 16.86
C SER A 64 -12.96 -2.34 15.90
N ALA A 65 -12.25 -1.26 16.26
CA ALA A 65 -11.08 -0.81 15.52
C ALA A 65 -9.99 -1.90 15.50
N ARG A 66 -9.76 -2.58 16.63
CA ARG A 66 -8.77 -3.65 16.77
C ARG A 66 -9.01 -4.77 15.76
N ASP A 67 -10.24 -5.25 15.68
CA ASP A 67 -10.58 -6.36 14.80
C ASP A 67 -10.51 -5.93 13.33
N ASN A 68 -10.94 -4.71 13.02
CA ASN A 68 -10.84 -4.17 11.67
C ASN A 68 -9.39 -3.97 11.20
N TYR A 69 -8.52 -3.41 12.06
CA TYR A 69 -7.10 -3.26 11.74
C TYR A 69 -6.41 -4.62 11.61
N ALA A 70 -6.70 -5.58 12.49
CA ALA A 70 -6.16 -6.94 12.40
C ALA A 70 -6.59 -7.63 11.07
N ARG A 71 -7.87 -7.52 10.69
CA ARG A 71 -8.38 -8.05 9.42
C ARG A 71 -7.71 -7.40 8.21
N ARG A 72 -7.54 -6.07 8.22
CA ARG A 72 -6.86 -5.33 7.14
C ARG A 72 -5.38 -5.71 7.02
N SER A 73 -4.67 -5.84 8.14
CA SER A 73 -3.26 -6.26 8.15
C SER A 73 -3.09 -7.68 7.63
N ARG A 74 -3.95 -8.62 8.04
CA ARG A 74 -3.98 -9.99 7.51
C ARG A 74 -4.24 -10.01 6.00
N LYS A 75 -5.20 -9.22 5.51
CA LYS A 75 -5.48 -9.09 4.07
C LYS A 75 -4.29 -8.53 3.30
N LYS A 76 -3.59 -7.52 3.85
CA LYS A 76 -2.37 -6.95 3.24
C LYS A 76 -1.25 -7.98 3.18
N LYS A 77 -1.02 -8.76 4.24
CA LYS A 77 -0.05 -9.86 4.26
C LYS A 77 -0.37 -10.91 3.17
N LYS A 78 -1.62 -11.39 3.10
CA LYS A 78 -2.05 -12.34 2.05
C LYS A 78 -1.82 -11.80 0.63
N ARG A 79 -2.03 -10.50 0.39
CA ARG A 79 -1.73 -9.87 -0.91
C ARG A 79 -0.23 -9.83 -1.20
N LYS A 80 0.61 -9.52 -0.20
CA LYS A 80 2.07 -9.56 -0.34
C LYS A 80 2.56 -10.98 -0.60
N ASP A 81 2.07 -11.96 0.15
CA ASP A 81 2.45 -13.37 -0.01
C ASP A 81 2.00 -13.89 -1.39
N LYS A 82 0.81 -13.51 -1.87
CA LYS A 82 0.36 -13.83 -3.24
C LYS A 82 1.24 -13.18 -4.31
N MET A 83 1.60 -11.90 -4.12
CA MET A 83 2.49 -11.18 -5.04
C MET A 83 3.89 -11.78 -5.06
N GLN A 84 4.39 -12.26 -3.91
CA GLN A 84 5.68 -12.92 -3.79
C GLN A 84 5.68 -14.36 -4.35
N ALA A 85 4.55 -15.07 -4.23
CA ALA A 85 4.35 -16.38 -4.85
C ALA A 85 4.29 -16.27 -6.39
N ASP A 86 3.65 -15.23 -6.92
CA ASP A 86 3.57 -14.95 -8.36
C ASP A 86 4.90 -14.40 -8.93
N SER A 87 5.65 -13.63 -8.13
CA SER A 87 7.02 -13.22 -8.46
C SER A 87 8.07 -14.29 -8.20
N GLY A 88 7.66 -15.51 -7.86
CA GLY A 88 8.57 -16.63 -7.68
C GLY A 88 9.31 -16.90 -8.99
N THR A 89 10.64 -16.79 -8.96
CA THR A 89 11.50 -17.09 -10.10
C THR A 89 11.05 -18.40 -10.73
N LYS A 90 10.62 -18.31 -11.99
CA LYS A 90 10.12 -19.38 -12.85
C LYS A 90 11.21 -20.45 -13.04
N CYS A 91 11.63 -21.17 -12.01
CA CYS A 91 12.84 -22.00 -12.06
C CYS A 91 12.48 -23.46 -12.32
N ARG A 92 13.32 -24.18 -13.07
CA ARG A 92 13.21 -25.64 -13.28
C ARG A 92 12.99 -26.40 -11.97
N ALA A 93 13.70 -26.01 -10.91
CA ALA A 93 13.61 -26.63 -9.58
C ALA A 93 12.20 -26.55 -8.95
N ARG A 94 11.36 -25.60 -9.37
CA ARG A 94 9.99 -25.46 -8.86
C ARG A 94 8.93 -26.10 -9.74
N TYR A 95 9.12 -26.07 -11.06
CA TYR A 95 8.06 -26.44 -12.01
C TYR A 95 8.22 -27.85 -12.60
N GLY A 96 9.35 -28.53 -12.34
CA GLY A 96 9.60 -29.86 -12.90
C GLY A 96 9.80 -29.85 -14.42
N ILE A 97 10.23 -30.98 -14.99
CA ILE A 97 10.61 -31.12 -16.41
C ILE A 97 9.39 -31.01 -17.35
N GLU A 98 8.19 -31.36 -16.88
CA GLU A 98 6.96 -31.31 -17.67
C GLU A 98 6.44 -29.89 -17.97
N ASN A 99 6.87 -28.87 -17.21
CA ASN A 99 6.37 -27.50 -17.33
C ASN A 99 7.43 -26.52 -17.89
N THR A 100 8.18 -26.93 -18.91
CA THR A 100 9.27 -26.13 -19.51
C THR A 100 8.84 -24.73 -19.96
N ALA A 101 7.61 -24.57 -20.45
CA ALA A 101 7.04 -23.27 -20.86
C ALA A 101 6.96 -22.26 -19.71
N LYS A 102 6.86 -22.74 -18.47
CA LYS A 102 6.75 -21.92 -17.26
C LYS A 102 8.10 -21.61 -16.63
N TRP A 103 9.21 -22.04 -17.23
CA TRP A 103 10.56 -21.77 -16.74
C TRP A 103 11.05 -20.36 -17.13
N CYS A 104 12.13 -19.91 -16.52
CA CYS A 104 12.81 -18.66 -16.77
C CYS A 104 13.77 -18.89 -17.92
N LYS A 105 14.20 -17.81 -18.57
CA LYS A 105 15.08 -17.88 -19.74
C LYS A 105 16.35 -18.72 -19.48
N PRO A 106 17.08 -18.55 -18.35
CA PRO A 106 18.23 -19.40 -18.02
C PRO A 106 17.91 -20.89 -17.90
N CYS A 107 16.83 -21.25 -17.20
CA CYS A 107 16.46 -22.67 -17.05
C CYS A 107 16.02 -23.31 -18.37
N ARG A 108 15.44 -22.54 -19.29
CA ARG A 108 15.08 -23.03 -20.63
C ARG A 108 16.28 -23.17 -21.54
N SER A 109 17.20 -22.19 -21.56
CA SER A 109 18.37 -22.22 -22.44
C SER A 109 19.30 -23.38 -22.12
N VAL A 110 19.56 -23.64 -20.82
CA VAL A 110 20.45 -24.73 -20.38
C VAL A 110 19.96 -26.13 -20.79
N TYR A 111 18.64 -26.33 -20.97
CA TYR A 111 18.09 -27.63 -21.34
C TYR A 111 17.81 -27.77 -22.85
N GLY A 112 17.61 -26.65 -23.56
CA GLY A 112 17.31 -26.63 -25.00
C GLY A 112 18.52 -26.86 -25.92
N GLU A 113 19.75 -26.80 -25.39
CA GLU A 113 21.02 -26.89 -26.13
C GLU A 113 21.64 -28.30 -26.11
N SER A 114 20.84 -29.35 -25.84
CA SER A 114 21.32 -30.74 -25.83
C SER A 114 21.11 -31.47 -27.17
N LYS A 115 21.20 -30.74 -28.28
CA LYS A 115 21.52 -31.28 -29.61
C LYS A 115 22.46 -30.30 -30.31
N GLU A 116 23.76 -30.65 -30.26
CA GLU A 116 24.91 -29.98 -30.90
C GLU A 116 25.34 -28.63 -30.32
N ILE A 117 26.51 -28.59 -29.66
CA ILE A 117 27.73 -27.88 -30.12
C ILE A 117 28.78 -27.85 -28.98
N SER A 118 29.93 -28.45 -29.30
CA SER A 118 31.32 -28.07 -28.98
C SER A 118 31.67 -27.48 -27.60
N PHE A 119 32.49 -28.24 -26.87
CA PHE A 119 33.40 -27.73 -25.83
C PHE A 119 34.27 -26.60 -26.38
N ALA A 120 33.97 -25.35 -26.00
CA ALA A 120 34.91 -24.26 -26.19
C ALA A 120 34.69 -23.18 -25.11
N TYR A 121 35.72 -23.06 -24.26
CA TYR A 121 36.03 -21.96 -23.35
C TYR A 121 35.23 -21.82 -22.06
N TRP A 122 35.96 -21.92 -20.94
CA TRP A 122 36.21 -20.79 -20.04
C TRP A 122 37.57 -20.99 -19.35
N LYS A 123 38.54 -20.13 -19.70
CA LYS A 123 39.72 -19.78 -18.93
C LYS A 123 39.56 -18.31 -18.57
#